data_AF-A0A7Z9K7Z6-F1
#
_entry.id   AF-A0A7Z9K7Z6-F1
#
_cell.length_a   1.000
_cell.length_b   1.000
_cell.length_c   1.000
_cell.angle_alpha   90.00
_cell.angle_beta   90.00
_cell.angle_gamma   90.00
#
_symmetry.space_group_name_H-M   'P 1'
#
loop_
_entity.id
_entity.type
_entity.pdbx_description
1 polymer ?
#
loop_
_entity_poly.entity_id
_entity_poly.type
_entity_poly.pdbx_seq_one_letter_code
_entity_poly.pdbx_strand_id
1 'polypeptide(L)' 'MIKSRDWAGLHHFGFVVEDKVATKRKIEKAGGEFFMELPEYPGVDAETKFKDVNGVVFDVSEHNWRL' A
#
# COMPACT_ATOMS: atom_id res chain seq x y z
N MET A 1 -5.71 8.57 3.56
CA MET A 1 -6.67 9.33 4.38
C MET A 1 -7.51 8.30 5.12
N ILE A 2 -7.46 8.23 6.44
CA ILE A 2 -8.39 7.36 7.17
C ILE A 2 -9.74 8.08 7.14
N LYS A 3 -10.70 7.52 6.40
CA LYS A 3 -12.02 8.13 6.21
C LYS A 3 -12.90 7.81 7.42
N SER A 4 -13.89 8.66 7.71
CA SER A 4 -14.83 8.43 8.82
C SER A 4 -15.71 7.20 8.54
N ARG A 5 -16.32 6.66 9.60
CA ARG A 5 -17.21 5.48 9.52
C ARG A 5 -18.38 5.65 8.55
N ASP A 6 -18.83 6.89 8.34
CA ASP A 6 -19.98 7.20 7.49
C ASP A 6 -19.58 7.45 6.02
N TRP A 7 -18.29 7.35 5.70
CA TRP A 7 -17.79 7.56 4.35
C TRP A 7 -17.91 6.28 3.51
N ALA A 8 -18.56 6.40 2.34
CA ALA A 8 -18.68 5.32 1.37
C ALA A 8 -17.79 5.59 0.14
N GLY A 9 -16.87 4.66 -0.16
CA GLY A 9 -15.98 4.73 -1.32
C GLY A 9 -14.77 3.81 -1.19
N LEU A 10 -13.78 3.99 -2.08
CA LEU A 10 -12.52 3.26 -2.06
C LEU A 10 -11.68 3.57 -0.81
N HIS A 11 -11.69 2.67 0.17
CA HIS A 11 -10.95 2.89 1.41
C HIS A 11 -9.47 2.53 1.29
N HIS A 12 -9.17 1.35 0.72
CA HIS A 12 -7.83 0.77 0.65
C HIS A 12 -7.83 -0.43 -0.31
N PHE A 13 -6.71 -0.66 -1.00
CA PHE A 13 -6.51 -1.79 -1.92
C PHE A 13 -5.02 -2.16 -1.99
N GLY A 14 -4.64 -3.23 -2.69
CA GLY A 14 -3.25 -3.65 -2.78
C GLY A 14 -2.89 -4.32 -4.09
N PHE A 15 -1.58 -4.35 -4.37
CA PHE A 15 -0.99 -5.08 -5.49
C PHE A 15 0.07 -6.06 -4.98
N VAL A 16 0.01 -7.28 -5.51
CA VAL A 16 1.15 -8.19 -5.48
C VAL A 16 2.01 -7.91 -6.70
N VAL A 17 3.31 -7.70 -6.49
CA VAL A 17 4.28 -7.33 -7.52
C VAL A 17 5.49 -8.23 -7.45
N GLU A 18 6.25 -8.32 -8.54
CA GLU A 18 7.49 -9.10 -8.58
C GLU A 18 8.67 -8.37 -7.95
N ASP A 19 8.70 -7.03 -8.03
CA ASP A 19 9.78 -6.18 -7.52
C ASP A 19 9.20 -4.90 -6.91
N LYS A 20 9.32 -4.79 -5.59
CA LYS A 20 8.85 -3.67 -4.78
C LYS A 20 9.66 -2.40 -5.01
N VAL A 21 10.97 -2.51 -5.22
CA VAL A 21 11.85 -1.35 -5.44
C VAL A 21 11.58 -0.71 -6.80
N ALA A 22 11.42 -1.53 -7.84
CA ALA A 22 11.03 -1.05 -9.17
C ALA A 22 9.63 -0.44 -9.14
N THR A 23 8.70 -1.06 -8.42
CA THR A 23 7.33 -0.55 -8.26
C THR A 23 7.30 0.78 -7.50
N LYS A 24 8.05 0.91 -6.40
CA LYS A 24 8.22 2.17 -5.66
C LYS A 24 8.63 3.32 -6.58
N ARG A 25 9.64 3.12 -7.43
CA ARG A 25 10.10 4.15 -8.39
C ARG A 25 9.00 4.57 -9.37
N LYS A 26 8.16 3.63 -9.82
CA LYS A 26 7.02 3.92 -10.70
C LYS A 26 5.97 4.76 -9.96
N ILE A 27 5.68 4.43 -8.70
CA ILE A 27 4.74 5.16 -7.84
C ILE A 27 5.22 6.60 -7.63
N GLU A 28 6.49 6.79 -7.22
CA GLU A 28 7.08 8.11 -7.01
C GLU A 28 7.08 8.95 -8.29
N LYS A 29 7.43 8.34 -9.44
CA LYS A 29 7.36 9.01 -10.74
C LYS A 29 5.94 9.44 -11.14
N ALA A 30 4.91 8.72 -10.68
CA ALA A 30 3.50 9.04 -10.91
C ALA A 30 2.92 10.02 -9.87
N GLY A 31 3.73 10.50 -8.92
CA GLY A 31 3.29 11.44 -7.87
C GLY A 31 2.75 10.78 -6.61
N GLY A 32 2.87 9.46 -6.48
CA GLY A 32 2.57 8.77 -5.23
C GLY A 32 3.72 8.84 -4.23
N GLU A 33 3.41 8.68 -2.95
CA GLU A 33 4.36 8.86 -1.84
C GLU A 33 4.42 7.62 -0.96
N PHE A 34 5.62 7.31 -0.46
CA PHE A 34 5.78 6.33 0.62
C PHE A 34 5.00 6.79 1.85
N PHE A 35 4.20 5.91 2.44
CA PHE A 35 3.42 6.25 3.62
C PHE A 35 3.98 5.58 4.88
N MET A 36 4.09 4.26 4.89
CA MET A 36 4.66 3.50 5.99
C MET A 36 5.01 2.09 5.56
N GLU A 37 5.91 1.45 6.29
CA GLU A 37 6.16 0.02 6.20
C GLU A 37 5.99 -0.57 7.59
N LEU A 38 5.25 -1.67 7.68
CA LEU A 38 5.10 -2.37 8.94
C LEU A 38 6.37 -3.19 9.23
N PRO A 39 6.84 -3.24 10.49
CA PRO A 39 7.86 -4.19 10.87
C PRO A 39 7.41 -5.63 10.58
N GLU A 40 8.35 -6.53 10.31
CA GLU A 40 8.04 -7.96 10.25
C GLU A 40 7.58 -8.46 11.62
N TYR A 41 6.37 -9.02 11.67
CA TYR A 41 5.83 -9.68 12.86
C TYR A 41 5.41 -11.11 12.51
N PRO A 42 5.60 -12.08 13.43
CA PRO A 42 5.13 -13.44 13.21
C PRO A 42 3.61 -13.48 12.95
N GLY A 43 3.22 -14.03 11.80
CA GLY A 43 1.81 -14.11 11.38
C GLY A 43 1.23 -12.82 10.79
N VAL A 44 2.04 -11.80 10.55
CA VAL A 44 1.64 -10.58 9.82
C VAL A 44 2.40 -10.52 8.51
N ASP A 45 1.64 -10.42 7.42
CA ASP A 45 2.17 -10.11 6.10
C ASP A 45 2.64 -8.64 6.11
N ALA A 46 3.93 -8.41 6.33
CA ALA A 46 4.49 -7.06 6.43
C ALA A 46 4.49 -6.37 5.05
N GLU A 47 3.73 -5.28 4.94
CA GLU A 47 3.51 -4.58 3.67
C GLU A 47 4.17 -3.20 3.66
N THR A 48 4.59 -2.76 2.46
CA THR A 48 4.88 -1.36 2.20
C THR A 48 3.62 -0.66 1.70
N LYS A 49 3.25 0.42 2.38
CA LYS A 49 2.06 1.22 2.06
C LYS A 49 2.46 2.52 1.39
N PHE A 50 1.70 2.91 0.38
CA PHE A 50 1.84 4.16 -0.37
C PHE A 50 0.54 4.97 -0.33
N LYS A 51 0.63 6.25 -0.69
CA LYS A 51 -0.51 7.12 -0.96
C LYS A 51 -0.46 7.65 -2.38
N ASP A 52 -1.60 7.68 -3.05
CA ASP A 52 -1.74 8.36 -4.34
C ASP A 52 -1.94 9.89 -4.16
N VAL A 53 -2.02 10.61 -5.28
CA VAL A 53 -2.25 12.06 -5.31
C VAL A 53 -3.59 12.50 -4.71
N ASN A 54 -4.55 11.57 -4.54
CA ASN A 54 -5.84 11.81 -3.90
C ASN A 54 -5.85 11.38 -2.42
N GLY A 55 -4.72 10.89 -1.91
CA GLY A 55 -4.56 10.40 -0.56
C GLY A 55 -5.16 9.01 -0.30
N VAL A 56 -5.50 8.23 -1.32
CA VAL A 56 -5.91 6.83 -1.20
C VAL A 56 -4.69 6.02 -0.81
N VAL A 57 -4.83 5.20 0.25
CA VAL A 57 -3.75 4.33 0.72
C VAL A 57 -3.84 3.02 -0.05
N PHE A 58 -2.70 2.47 -0.44
CA PHE A 58 -2.64 1.14 -1.05
C PHE A 58 -1.34 0.41 -0.69
N ASP A 59 -1.40 -0.92 -0.74
CA ASP A 59 -0.30 -1.81 -0.38
C ASP A 59 0.45 -2.32 -1.61
N VAL A 60 1.75 -2.53 -1.43
CA VAL A 60 2.62 -3.21 -2.38
C VAL A 60 3.34 -4.33 -1.65
N SER A 61 3.14 -5.56 -2.12
CA SER A 61 3.74 -6.76 -1.55
C SER A 61 4.42 -7.62 -2.62
N GLU A 62 5.53 -8.27 -2.26
CA GLU A 62 6.20 -9.27 -3.11
C GLU A 62 5.69 -10.70 -2.86
N HIS A 63 4.68 -10.82 -2.00
CA HIS A 63 4.03 -12.09 -1.69
C HIS A 63 2.51 -11.93 -1.66
N ASN A 64 1.81 -13.04 -1.88
CA ASN A 64 0.37 -13.10 -1.72
C ASN A 64 -0.03 -12.99 -0.25
N TRP A 65 -1.17 -12.34 0.00
CA TRP A 65 -1.87 -12.42 1.28
C TRP A 65 -2.43 -13.82 1.48
N ARG A 66 -2.00 -14.48 2.55
CA ARG A 66 -2.51 -15.81 2.91
C ARG A 66 -3.73 -15.68 3.81
N LEU A 67 -4.70 -16.58 3.64
CA LEU A 67 -5.87 -16.72 4.50
C LEU A 67 -5.49 -17.34 5.86
#